data_AF-A0A5K0XT83-F1
#
_entry.id   AF-A0A5K0XT83-F1
#
_cell.length_a   1.000
_cell.length_b   1.000
_cell.length_c   1.000
_cell.angle_alpha   90.00
_cell.angle_beta   90.00
_cell.angle_gamma   90.00
#
_symmetry.space_group_name_H-M   'P 1'
#
loop_
_entity.id
_entity.type
_entity.pdbx_description
1 polymer ?
#
loop_
_entity_poly.entity_id
_entity_poly.type
_entity_poly.pdbx_seq_one_letter_code
_entity_poly.pdbx_strand_id
1 'polypeptide(L)'
;MKERSDVPVIVKNFVAFVETQFQTSVQAFRTDNAREYVSQSLDDFLKSKGIVHETSCSYTPPQNGVAERKNHHLLNVTRAIMFHRQVPKRYWGDALLTSAHLIN
;
A
#
# COMPACT_ATOMS: atom_id res chain seq x y z
N MET A 1 9.73 2.33 -2.07
CA MET A 1 9.69 2.01 -3.51
C MET A 1 10.67 2.93 -4.21
N LYS A 2 11.82 2.40 -4.63
CA LYS A 2 12.78 3.20 -5.42
C LYS A 2 12.46 3.05 -6.90
N GLU A 3 12.02 1.86 -7.32
CA GLU A 3 11.60 1.55 -8.68
C GLU A 3 10.25 0.83 -8.68
N ARG A 4 9.51 0.93 -9.80
CA ARG A 4 8.22 0.22 -9.97
C ARG A 4 8.39 -1.30 -10.04
N SER A 5 9.56 -1.77 -10.44
CA SER A 5 9.99 -3.18 -10.43
C SER A 5 10.02 -3.78 -9.01
N ASP A 6 10.09 -2.95 -7.96
CA ASP A 6 10.10 -3.41 -6.57
C ASP A 6 8.73 -3.91 -6.08
N VAL A 7 7.64 -3.58 -6.79
CA VAL A 7 6.26 -3.83 -6.34
C VAL A 7 6.00 -5.30 -5.97
N PRO A 8 6.37 -6.31 -6.78
CA PRO A 8 6.15 -7.69 -6.43
C PRO A 8 6.87 -8.12 -5.14
N VAL A 9 8.09 -7.60 -4.90
CA VAL A 9 8.87 -7.90 -3.69
C VAL A 9 8.20 -7.27 -2.47
N ILE A 10 7.75 -6.02 -2.59
CA ILE A 10 7.07 -5.30 -1.51
C ILE A 10 5.76 -6.01 -1.13
N VAL A 11 4.95 -6.42 -2.11
CA VAL A 11 3.68 -7.12 -1.86
C VAL A 11 3.93 -8.48 -1.19
N LYS A 12 4.94 -9.25 -1.63
CA LYS A 12 5.32 -10.51 -0.99
C LYS A 12 5.67 -10.33 0.48
N ASN A 13 6.52 -9.35 0.78
CA ASN A 13 6.92 -9.04 2.15
C ASN A 13 5.74 -8.57 2.99
N PHE A 14 4.84 -7.76 2.42
CA PHE A 14 3.65 -7.29 3.10
C PHE A 14 2.69 -8.44 3.45
N VAL A 15 2.41 -9.34 2.51
CA VAL A 15 1.55 -10.51 2.77
C VAL A 15 2.13 -11.40 3.88
N ALA A 16 3.44 -11.68 3.85
CA ALA A 16 4.11 -12.44 4.90
C ALA A 16 4.07 -11.74 6.27
N PHE A 17 4.20 -10.41 6.29
CA PHE A 17 4.04 -9.62 7.51
C PHE A 17 2.63 -9.73 8.08
N VAL A 18 1.61 -9.65 7.21
CA VAL A 18 0.21 -9.75 7.63
C VAL A 18 -0.09 -11.12 8.24
N GLU A 19 0.37 -12.19 7.59
CA GLU A 19 0.23 -13.57 8.07
C GLU A 19 0.87 -13.77 9.44
N THR A 20 2.06 -13.21 9.67
CA THR A 20 2.82 -13.45 10.90
C THR A 20 2.42 -12.54 12.06
N GLN A 21 2.26 -11.24 11.82
CA GLN A 21 2.03 -10.27 12.90
C GLN A 21 0.56 -10.16 13.31
N PHE A 22 -0.37 -10.46 12.40
CA PHE A 22 -1.80 -10.37 12.67
C PHE A 22 -2.51 -11.73 12.64
N GLN A 23 -1.77 -12.82 12.38
CA GLN A 23 -2.31 -14.18 12.33
C GLN A 23 -3.52 -14.32 11.38
N THR A 24 -3.50 -13.56 10.28
CA THR A 24 -4.61 -13.49 9.32
C THR A 24 -4.11 -13.64 7.89
N SER A 25 -4.91 -14.26 7.03
CA SER A 25 -4.60 -14.38 5.61
C SER A 25 -5.28 -13.28 4.80
N VAL A 26 -4.55 -12.73 3.83
CA VAL A 26 -5.14 -11.85 2.83
C VAL A 26 -6.01 -12.70 1.91
N GLN A 27 -7.26 -12.30 1.68
CA GLN A 27 -8.18 -13.06 0.81
C GLN A 27 -8.26 -12.48 -0.60
N ALA A 28 -8.28 -11.15 -0.70
CA ALA A 28 -8.35 -10.44 -1.96
C ALA A 28 -7.36 -9.28 -1.97
N PHE A 29 -6.73 -9.06 -3.12
CA PHE A 29 -5.85 -7.95 -3.39
C PHE A 29 -6.43 -7.17 -4.55
N ARG A 30 -6.83 -5.92 -4.30
CA ARG A 30 -7.44 -5.05 -5.33
C ARG A 30 -6.46 -3.96 -5.72
N THR A 31 -6.20 -3.82 -7.02
CA THR A 31 -5.28 -2.81 -7.56
C THR A 31 -5.91 -2.06 -8.72
N ASP A 32 -5.33 -0.92 -9.07
CA ASP A 32 -5.55 -0.36 -10.39
C ASP A 32 -4.91 -1.26 -11.47
N ASN A 33 -5.17 -0.94 -12.74
CA ASN A 33 -4.64 -1.70 -13.87
C ASN A 33 -3.20 -1.27 -14.24
N ALA A 34 -2.43 -0.74 -13.28
CA ALA A 34 -1.05 -0.33 -13.53
C ALA A 34 -0.14 -1.54 -13.74
N ARG A 35 0.79 -1.42 -14.70
CA ARG A 35 1.60 -2.55 -15.19
C ARG A 35 2.42 -3.24 -14.10
N GLU A 36 2.86 -2.49 -13.10
CA GLU A 36 3.56 -3.02 -11.92
C GLU A 36 2.76 -4.06 -11.13
N TYR A 37 1.43 -3.93 -11.08
CA TYR A 37 0.55 -4.86 -10.37
C TYR A 37 0.08 -6.02 -11.24
N VAL A 38 0.21 -5.93 -12.57
CA VAL A 38 -0.21 -6.95 -13.54
C VAL A 38 0.99 -7.80 -14.02
N SER A 39 2.04 -7.90 -13.20
CA SER A 39 3.21 -8.73 -13.53
C SER A 39 2.94 -10.21 -13.25
N GLN A 40 3.43 -11.09 -14.13
CA GLN A 40 3.27 -12.54 -13.97
C GLN A 40 3.82 -13.05 -12.63
N SER A 41 4.95 -12.50 -12.18
CA SER A 41 5.60 -12.91 -10.94
C SER A 41 4.80 -12.57 -9.68
N LEU A 42 3.93 -11.55 -9.76
CA LEU A 42 3.00 -11.19 -8.69
C LEU A 42 1.74 -12.07 -8.76
N ASP A 43 1.19 -12.27 -9.96
CA ASP A 43 0.02 -13.13 -10.18
C ASP A 43 0.27 -14.58 -9.72
N ASP A 44 1.43 -15.16 -10.09
CA ASP A 44 1.83 -16.50 -9.65
C ASP A 44 1.93 -16.60 -8.12
N PHE A 45 2.44 -15.56 -7.47
CA PHE A 45 2.53 -15.48 -6.02
C PHE A 45 1.15 -15.41 -5.36
N LEU A 46 0.29 -14.50 -5.82
CA LEU A 46 -1.07 -14.36 -5.29
C LEU A 46 -1.84 -15.68 -5.43
N LYS A 47 -1.75 -16.35 -6.59
CA LYS A 47 -2.33 -17.68 -6.83
C LYS A 47 -1.78 -18.74 -5.88
N SER A 48 -0.46 -18.78 -5.66
CA SER A 48 0.15 -19.73 -4.71
C SER A 48 -0.33 -19.55 -3.26
N LYS A 49 -0.76 -18.33 -2.90
CA LYS A 49 -1.33 -17.99 -1.60
C LYS A 49 -2.86 -18.10 -1.55
N GLY A 50 -3.50 -18.40 -2.68
CA GLY A 50 -4.96 -18.43 -2.79
C GLY A 50 -5.61 -17.04 -2.71
N ILE A 51 -4.85 -15.98 -2.97
CA ILE A 51 -5.32 -14.58 -2.93
C ILE A 51 -5.98 -14.25 -4.27
N VAL A 52 -7.21 -13.74 -4.24
CA VAL A 52 -7.91 -13.26 -5.44
C VAL A 52 -7.35 -11.89 -5.85
N HIS A 53 -6.81 -11.79 -7.06
CA HIS A 53 -6.39 -10.50 -7.61
C HIS A 53 -7.54 -9.85 -8.38
N GLU A 54 -7.98 -8.68 -7.93
CA GLU A 54 -9.01 -7.88 -8.57
C GLU A 54 -8.39 -6.61 -9.17
N THR A 55 -8.55 -6.41 -10.47
CA THR A 55 -8.10 -5.19 -11.15
C THR A 55 -9.28 -4.26 -11.41
N SER A 56 -9.13 -2.97 -11.11
CA SER A 56 -10.17 -2.00 -11.42
C SER A 56 -10.30 -1.79 -12.92
N CYS A 57 -11.52 -1.62 -13.41
CA CYS A 57 -11.74 -1.27 -14.82
C CYS A 57 -11.12 0.10 -15.13
N SER A 58 -10.48 0.22 -16.29
CA SER A 58 -9.97 1.51 -16.77
C SER A 58 -11.10 2.54 -16.76
N TYR A 59 -10.80 3.78 -16.34
CA TYR A 59 -11.77 4.87 -16.23
C TYR A 59 -12.87 4.67 -15.17
N THR A 60 -12.66 3.78 -14.18
CA THR A 60 -13.52 3.68 -12.99
C THR A 60 -12.79 4.03 -11.67
N PRO A 61 -12.34 5.29 -11.48
CA PRO A 61 -11.66 5.74 -10.26
C PRO A 61 -12.37 5.38 -8.93
N PRO A 62 -13.72 5.34 -8.83
CA PRO A 62 -14.39 5.00 -7.58
C PRO A 62 -14.03 3.62 -7.00
N GLN A 63 -13.64 2.66 -7.84
CA GLN A 63 -13.31 1.29 -7.40
C GLN A 63 -12.07 1.24 -6.50
N ASN A 64 -11.11 2.15 -6.70
CA ASN A 64 -9.91 2.28 -5.87
C ASN A 64 -10.02 3.41 -4.82
N GLY A 65 -11.17 4.11 -4.79
CA GLY A 65 -11.33 5.33 -4.01
C GLY A 65 -11.15 5.14 -2.50
N VAL A 66 -11.37 3.94 -1.95
CA VAL A 66 -11.12 3.66 -0.52
C VAL A 66 -9.62 3.73 -0.20
N ALA A 67 -8.79 3.05 -1.00
CA ALA A 67 -7.34 3.06 -0.83
C ALA A 67 -6.78 4.47 -1.07
N GLU A 68 -7.25 5.15 -2.11
CA GLU A 68 -6.85 6.53 -2.41
C GLU A 68 -7.19 7.50 -1.27
N ARG A 69 -8.40 7.41 -0.70
CA ARG A 69 -8.81 8.25 0.44
C ARG A 69 -7.94 7.99 1.67
N LYS A 70 -7.64 6.72 1.99
CA LYS A 70 -6.81 6.38 3.15
C LYS A 70 -5.37 6.87 2.95
N ASN A 71 -4.81 6.72 1.76
CA ASN A 71 -3.48 7.25 1.40
C ASN A 71 -3.44 8.78 1.48
N HIS A 72 -4.46 9.45 0.95
CA HIS A 72 -4.56 10.91 1.03
C HIS A 72 -4.67 11.40 2.47
N HIS A 73 -5.51 10.76 3.29
CA HIS A 73 -5.64 11.09 4.71
C HIS A 73 -4.31 10.94 5.46
N LEU A 74 -3.60 9.81 5.28
CA LEU A 74 -2.31 9.56 5.90
C LEU A 74 -1.26 10.62 5.52
N LEU A 75 -1.17 10.97 4.23
CA LEU A 75 -0.24 11.99 3.75
C LEU A 75 -0.60 13.39 4.28
N ASN A 76 -1.88 13.70 4.45
CA ASN A 76 -2.29 14.98 5.00
C ASN A 76 -1.94 15.12 6.47
N VAL A 77 -2.14 14.07 7.28
CA VAL A 77 -1.70 14.05 8.69
C VAL A 77 -0.18 14.18 8.76
N THR A 78 0.56 13.48 7.90
CA THR A 78 2.03 13.57 7.83
C THR A 78 2.48 15.00 7.57
N ARG A 79 1.89 15.67 6.56
CA ARG A 79 2.20 17.07 6.24
C ARG A 79 1.85 18.01 7.38
N ALA A 80 0.71 17.80 8.04
CA ALA A 80 0.27 18.62 9.17
C ALA A 80 1.26 18.52 10.35
N ILE A 81 1.70 17.32 10.71
CA ILE A 81 2.72 17.11 11.76
C ILE A 81 4.02 17.82 11.41
N MET A 82 4.50 17.63 10.18
CA MET A 82 5.76 18.23 9.73
C MET A 82 5.70 19.75 9.70
N PHE A 83 4.58 20.32 9.24
CA PHE A 83 4.37 21.77 9.22
C PHE A 83 4.30 22.35 10.63
N HIS A 84 3.48 21.74 11.49
CA HIS A 84 3.26 22.22 12.86
C HIS A 84 4.53 22.19 13.71
N ARG A 85 5.38 21.17 13.54
CA ARG A 85 6.62 21.00 14.31
C ARG A 85 7.89 21.43 13.56
N GLN A 86 7.74 22.06 12.39
CA GLN A 86 8.85 22.48 11.52
C GLN A 86 9.89 21.37 11.29
N VAL A 87 9.41 20.14 11.10
CA VAL A 87 10.25 18.95 11.00
C VAL A 87 11.07 19.02 9.71
N PRO A 88 12.41 18.87 9.77
CA PRO A 88 13.23 18.81 8.57
C PRO A 88 12.80 17.68 7.64
N LYS A 89 12.81 17.93 6.32
CA LYS A 89 12.36 16.97 5.29
C LYS A 89 13.03 15.59 5.36
N ARG A 90 14.25 15.49 5.92
CA ARG A 90 14.95 14.22 6.13
C ARG A 90 14.19 13.22 7.01
N TYR A 91 13.32 13.70 7.90
CA TYR A 91 12.50 12.86 8.78
C TYR A 91 11.10 12.57 8.20
N TRP A 92 10.89 12.76 6.90
CA TRP A 92 9.61 12.48 6.26
C TRP A 92 9.12 11.04 6.51
N GLY A 93 10.03 10.06 6.47
CA GLY A 93 9.70 8.66 6.75
C GLY A 93 9.20 8.46 8.18
N ASP A 94 9.88 9.04 9.16
CA ASP A 94 9.51 8.94 10.57
C ASP A 94 8.17 9.65 10.85
N ALA A 95 7.94 10.80 10.23
CA ALA A 95 6.67 11.52 10.33
C ALA A 95 5.51 10.71 9.72
N LEU A 96 5.75 9.99 8.62
CA LEU A 96 4.75 9.11 8.00
C LEU A 96 4.42 7.92 8.90
N LEU A 97 5.44 7.27 9.49
CA LEU A 97 5.24 6.17 10.44
C LEU A 97 4.49 6.64 11.69
N THR A 98 4.84 7.81 12.21
CA THR A 98 4.13 8.44 13.34
C THR A 98 2.66 8.69 12.98
N SER A 99 2.39 9.21 11.78
CA SER A 99 1.01 9.42 11.30
C SER A 99 0.24 8.12 11.19
N ALA A 100 0.87 7.05 10.70
CA ALA A 100 0.25 5.74 10.59
C ALA A 100 -0.13 5.17 11.97
N HIS A 101 0.73 5.36 12.97
CA HIS A 101 0.48 4.96 14.36
C HIS A 101 -0.61 5.80 15.05
N LEU A 102 -0.73 7.09 14.72
CA LEU A 102 -1.79 7.94 15.28
C LEU A 102 -3.17 7.66 14.69
N ILE A 103 -3.24 7.13 13.46
CA ILE A 103 -4.49 6.89 12.73
C ILE A 103 -5.08 5.50 13.00
N ASN A 104 -4.26 4.49 13.30
CA ASN A 104 -4.69 3.08 13.46
C ASN A 104 -4.24 2.54 14.80
#